data_AF-R9JHT7-F1
#
_entry.id   AF-R9JHT7-F1
#
_cell.length_a   1.000
_cell.length_b   1.000
_cell.length_c   1.000
_cell.angle_alpha   90.00
_cell.angle_beta   90.00
_cell.angle_gamma   90.00
#
_symmetry.space_group_name_H-M   'P 1'
#
loop_
_entity.id
_entity.type
_entity.pdbx_description
1 polymer ?
#
loop_
_entity_poly.entity_id
_entity_poly.type
_entity_poly.pdbx_seq_one_letter_code
_entity_poly.pdbx_strand_id
1 'polypeptide(L)'
;MEDGTYAIVDYEAEFKKLNKIKYLNYIARVMEKYYKEDENFNLRLVVIYTGDVQSAEPTLETSCITLRTEQAFLSHIDGEAAFDSIRQKIHSGVPLEDDDLMKLVILPLTVPGFEGKQEMLEKVVDLAEQITDEEQRIFTLSGVIVASDKFINKEYLNQIRRRINMTQLGRLYEKEKIEYGNQKIRETSIKERTRMAKSMLDEDIDFVKIMKVTGLTEEELLRLQSENVTV
;
A
#
# COMPACT_ATOMS: atom_id res chain seq x y z
N MET A 1 16.15 -9.54 1.37
CA MET A 1 16.04 -9.52 2.85
C MET A 1 17.42 -9.19 3.40
N GLU A 2 17.54 -8.88 4.70
CA GLU A 2 18.84 -8.52 5.32
C GLU A 2 19.89 -9.63 5.20
N ASP A 3 19.43 -10.88 5.05
CA ASP A 3 20.23 -12.09 4.81
C ASP A 3 20.60 -12.32 3.33
N GLY A 4 20.26 -11.39 2.42
CA GLY A 4 20.52 -11.53 0.98
C GLY A 4 19.53 -12.40 0.21
N THR A 5 18.51 -12.96 0.87
CA THR A 5 17.48 -13.80 0.21
C THR A 5 16.36 -12.98 -0.42
N TYR A 6 15.65 -13.58 -1.37
CA TYR A 6 14.41 -13.05 -1.94
C TYR A 6 13.21 -13.75 -1.31
N ALA A 7 12.12 -13.01 -1.08
CA ALA A 7 10.88 -13.57 -0.56
C ALA A 7 9.68 -13.11 -1.39
N ILE A 8 8.83 -14.06 -1.76
CA ILE A 8 7.44 -13.80 -2.17
C ILE A 8 6.59 -14.06 -0.95
N VAL A 9 5.79 -13.07 -0.56
CA VAL A 9 4.84 -13.19 0.53
C VAL A 9 3.44 -13.01 -0.06
N ASP A 10 2.56 -13.99 0.17
CA ASP A 10 1.15 -13.90 -0.16
C ASP A 10 0.31 -14.29 1.07
N TYR A 11 -0.97 -13.92 1.08
CA TYR A 11 -1.88 -14.27 2.15
C TYR A 11 -3.20 -14.85 1.63
N GLU A 12 -3.74 -15.83 2.37
CA GLU A 12 -4.90 -16.61 1.98
C GLU A 12 -5.93 -16.69 3.11
N ALA A 13 -7.19 -16.47 2.76
CA ALA A 13 -8.31 -16.66 3.68
C ALA A 13 -8.90 -18.07 3.65
N GLU A 14 -8.51 -18.87 2.67
CA GLU A 14 -8.97 -20.25 2.49
C GLU A 14 -7.84 -21.08 1.88
N PHE A 15 -7.72 -22.34 2.29
CA PHE A 15 -6.79 -23.25 1.64
C PHE A 15 -7.40 -23.85 0.37
N LYS A 16 -6.83 -23.49 -0.80
CA LYS A 16 -7.10 -24.14 -2.08
C LYS A 16 -5.81 -24.68 -2.67
N LYS A 17 -5.72 -25.99 -2.89
CA LYS A 17 -4.54 -26.60 -3.54
C LYS A 17 -4.23 -25.96 -4.91
N LEU A 18 -5.27 -25.54 -5.64
CA LEU A 18 -5.14 -24.86 -6.93
C LEU A 18 -4.37 -23.53 -6.84
N ASN A 19 -4.39 -22.84 -5.69
CA ASN A 19 -3.64 -21.59 -5.50
C ASN A 19 -2.13 -21.82 -5.62
N LYS A 20 -1.62 -23.05 -5.44
CA LYS A 20 -0.22 -23.35 -5.68
C LYS A 20 0.22 -23.11 -7.14
N ILE A 21 -0.71 -23.16 -8.09
CA ILE A 21 -0.43 -22.83 -9.50
C ILE A 21 -0.16 -21.33 -9.69
N LYS A 22 -0.89 -20.43 -9.00
CA LYS A 22 -0.59 -18.98 -9.08
C LYS A 22 0.78 -18.65 -8.49
N TYR A 23 1.21 -19.37 -7.46
CA TYR A 23 2.54 -19.16 -6.87
C TYR A 23 3.68 -19.52 -7.84
N LEU A 24 3.50 -20.58 -8.65
CA LEU A 24 4.47 -20.90 -9.71
C LEU A 24 4.62 -19.74 -10.70
N ASN A 25 3.53 -19.06 -11.06
CA ASN A 25 3.59 -17.88 -11.92
C ASN A 25 4.32 -16.70 -11.27
N TYR A 26 4.16 -16.49 -9.96
CA TYR A 26 4.89 -15.46 -9.22
C TYR A 26 6.38 -15.78 -9.18
N ILE A 27 6.72 -17.02 -8.85
CA ILE A 27 8.10 -17.51 -8.83
C ILE A 27 8.75 -17.31 -10.20
N ALA A 28 8.11 -17.73 -11.28
CA ALA A 28 8.65 -17.57 -12.63
C ALA A 28 9.00 -16.11 -12.94
N ARG A 29 8.08 -15.17 -12.67
CA ARG A 29 8.30 -13.73 -12.90
C ARG A 29 9.45 -13.15 -12.07
N VAL A 30 9.58 -13.59 -10.82
CA VAL A 30 10.68 -13.15 -9.95
C VAL A 30 12.00 -13.73 -10.43
N MET A 31 12.03 -15.01 -10.79
CA MET A 31 13.21 -15.67 -11.33
C MET A 31 13.65 -15.00 -12.64
N GLU A 32 12.76 -14.75 -13.59
CA GLU A 32 13.08 -14.04 -14.85
C GLU A 32 13.77 -12.68 -14.62
N LYS A 33 13.38 -11.97 -13.55
CA LYS A 33 13.91 -10.64 -13.26
C LYS A 33 15.21 -10.66 -12.46
N TYR A 34 15.35 -11.58 -11.51
CA TYR A 34 16.40 -11.52 -10.49
C TYR A 34 17.38 -12.71 -10.53
N TYR A 35 17.03 -13.79 -11.21
CA TYR A 35 17.96 -14.90 -11.40
C TYR A 35 19.04 -14.49 -12.40
N LYS A 36 20.30 -14.51 -11.96
CA LYS A 36 21.47 -14.10 -12.76
C LYS A 36 22.50 -15.21 -12.91
N GLU A 37 22.07 -16.47 -12.91
CA GLU A 37 22.97 -17.64 -12.88
C GLU A 37 23.93 -17.61 -11.67
N ASP A 38 23.50 -16.97 -10.58
CA ASP A 38 24.22 -16.89 -9.31
C ASP A 38 23.89 -18.11 -8.46
N GLU A 39 24.91 -18.84 -8.02
CA GLU A 39 24.77 -20.02 -7.16
C GLU A 39 24.16 -19.70 -5.78
N ASN A 40 24.21 -18.44 -5.34
CA ASN A 40 23.65 -18.00 -4.07
C ASN A 40 22.19 -17.52 -4.17
N PHE A 41 21.56 -17.60 -5.34
CA PHE A 41 20.17 -17.18 -5.48
C PHE A 41 19.24 -18.07 -4.65
N ASN A 42 18.59 -17.49 -3.64
CA ASN A 42 17.63 -18.16 -2.79
C ASN A 42 16.31 -17.39 -2.76
N LEU A 43 15.25 -18.04 -3.26
CA LEU A 43 13.90 -17.50 -3.30
C LEU A 43 12.98 -18.31 -2.39
N ARG A 44 12.45 -17.63 -1.37
CA ARG A 44 11.51 -18.17 -0.40
C ARG A 44 10.08 -17.78 -0.80
N LEU A 45 9.14 -18.69 -0.58
CA LEU A 45 7.71 -18.43 -0.74
C LEU A 45 7.02 -18.62 0.59
N VAL A 46 6.55 -17.52 1.17
CA VAL A 46 5.84 -17.50 2.45
C VAL A 46 4.35 -17.27 2.17
N VAL A 47 3.50 -18.16 2.69
CA VAL A 47 2.05 -18.02 2.62
C VAL A 47 1.49 -17.85 4.02
N ILE A 48 0.84 -16.71 4.26
CA ILE A 48 0.21 -16.38 5.54
C ILE A 48 -1.27 -16.72 5.46
N TYR A 49 -1.74 -17.59 6.35
CA TYR A 49 -3.12 -18.04 6.41
C TYR A 49 -3.89 -17.30 7.52
N THR A 50 -5.10 -16.82 7.23
CA THR A 50 -5.97 -16.18 8.25
C THR A 50 -6.58 -17.21 9.21
N GLY A 51 -7.30 -16.73 10.23
CA GLY A 51 -7.92 -17.51 11.30
C GLY A 51 -8.81 -18.67 10.87
N ASP A 52 -9.33 -18.63 9.64
CA ASP A 52 -10.18 -19.67 9.04
C ASP A 52 -9.41 -20.92 8.63
N VAL A 53 -8.08 -20.86 8.59
CA VAL A 53 -7.23 -21.97 8.16
C VAL A 53 -6.28 -22.33 9.29
N GLN A 54 -6.41 -23.56 9.79
CA GLN A 54 -5.58 -24.12 10.86
C GLN A 54 -4.35 -24.87 10.33
N SER A 55 -4.47 -25.41 9.12
CA SER A 55 -3.40 -26.16 8.47
C SER A 55 -3.60 -26.17 6.97
N ALA A 56 -2.52 -26.29 6.21
CA ALA A 56 -2.52 -26.35 4.75
C ALA A 56 -1.42 -27.30 4.28
N GLU A 57 -1.62 -27.99 3.15
CA GLU A 57 -0.57 -28.82 2.56
C GLU A 57 0.62 -27.92 2.15
N PRO A 58 1.83 -28.12 2.68
CA PRO A 58 2.97 -27.25 2.38
C PRO A 58 3.56 -27.51 0.99
N THR A 59 3.32 -28.68 0.40
CA THR A 59 3.95 -29.08 -0.86
C THR A 59 2.96 -29.24 -2.01
N LEU A 60 3.45 -28.99 -3.23
CA LEU A 60 2.86 -29.53 -4.45
C LEU A 60 3.97 -30.21 -5.22
N GLU A 61 3.84 -31.52 -5.39
CA GLU A 61 4.85 -32.35 -6.04
C GLU A 61 4.25 -32.99 -7.29
N THR A 62 4.99 -32.89 -8.38
CA THR A 62 4.78 -33.57 -9.66
C THR A 62 6.11 -34.16 -10.10
N SER A 63 6.10 -34.97 -11.17
CA SER A 63 7.34 -35.58 -11.69
C SER A 63 8.40 -34.58 -12.17
N CYS A 64 8.01 -33.33 -12.45
CA CYS A 64 8.93 -32.31 -12.96
C CYS A 64 9.12 -31.12 -12.00
N ILE A 65 8.26 -30.93 -11.00
CA ILE A 65 8.25 -29.75 -10.14
C ILE A 65 7.93 -30.16 -8.71
N THR A 66 8.69 -29.62 -7.75
CA THR A 66 8.32 -29.61 -6.33
C THR A 66 8.25 -28.17 -5.84
N LEU A 67 7.06 -27.71 -5.50
CA LEU A 67 6.85 -26.42 -4.83
C LEU A 67 6.75 -26.66 -3.32
N ARG A 68 7.54 -25.90 -2.55
CA ARG A 68 7.47 -25.87 -1.08
C ARG A 68 7.12 -24.45 -0.64
N THR A 69 6.11 -24.34 0.22
CA THR A 69 5.72 -23.07 0.84
C THR A 69 6.14 -23.07 2.30
N GLU A 70 6.79 -22.01 2.75
CA GLU A 70 6.82 -21.63 4.16
C GLU A 70 5.43 -21.12 4.54
N GLN A 71 4.93 -21.51 5.71
CA GLN A 71 3.56 -21.21 6.10
C GLN A 71 3.52 -20.59 7.49
N ALA A 72 2.73 -19.53 7.63
CA ALA A 72 2.37 -18.95 8.90
C ALA A 72 0.85 -19.00 9.04
N PHE A 73 0.36 -19.34 10.23
CA PHE A 73 -1.07 -19.47 10.52
C PHE A 73 -1.43 -18.45 11.59
N LEU A 74 -2.21 -17.43 11.24
CA LEU A 74 -2.67 -16.41 12.17
C LEU A 74 -3.66 -16.99 13.20
N SER A 75 -4.30 -18.12 12.87
CA SER A 75 -5.10 -18.92 13.79
C SER A 75 -4.31 -19.44 15.01
N HIS A 76 -2.98 -19.54 14.92
CA HIS A 76 -2.14 -19.95 16.05
C HIS A 76 -1.77 -18.80 16.99
N ILE A 77 -2.18 -17.57 16.66
CA ILE A 77 -2.00 -16.42 17.52
C ILE A 77 -3.19 -16.34 18.48
N ASP A 78 -2.92 -16.31 19.78
CA ASP A 78 -3.93 -16.00 20.78
C ASP A 78 -4.31 -14.51 20.69
N GLY A 79 -5.35 -14.24 19.90
CA GLY A 79 -5.78 -12.89 19.61
C GLY A 79 -6.32 -12.15 20.84
N GLU A 80 -7.06 -12.84 21.71
CA GLU A 80 -7.62 -12.22 22.91
C GLU A 80 -6.51 -11.87 23.91
N ALA A 81 -5.55 -12.77 24.13
CA ALA A 81 -4.41 -12.48 25.01
C ALA A 81 -3.56 -11.31 24.49
N ALA A 82 -3.31 -11.25 23.18
CA ALA A 82 -2.58 -10.15 22.56
C ALA A 82 -3.35 -8.82 22.67
N PHE A 83 -4.66 -8.83 22.42
CA PHE A 83 -5.51 -7.65 22.59
C PHE A 83 -5.47 -7.13 24.02
N ASP A 84 -5.68 -8.00 25.02
CA ASP A 84 -5.69 -7.62 26.42
C ASP A 84 -4.32 -7.09 26.90
N SER A 85 -3.22 -7.70 26.45
CA SER A 85 -1.87 -7.23 26.74
C SER A 85 -1.65 -5.80 26.23
N ILE A 86 -2.00 -5.52 24.97
CA ILE A 86 -1.83 -4.20 24.36
C ILE A 86 -2.78 -3.19 25.00
N ARG A 87 -4.00 -3.61 25.31
CA ARG A 87 -4.97 -2.78 26.03
C ARG A 87 -4.42 -2.34 27.39
N GLN A 88 -3.82 -3.24 28.16
CA GLN A 88 -3.21 -2.90 29.44
C GLN A 88 -2.05 -1.91 29.29
N LYS A 89 -1.21 -2.04 28.25
CA LYS A 89 -0.14 -1.09 27.95
C LYS A 89 -0.70 0.32 27.72
N ILE A 90 -1.71 0.45 26.85
CA ILE A 90 -2.37 1.72 26.54
C ILE A 90 -2.95 2.38 27.81
N HIS A 91 -3.70 1.61 28.62
CA HIS A 91 -4.32 2.15 29.85
C HIS A 91 -3.29 2.53 30.92
N SER A 92 -2.13 1.89 30.92
CA SER A 92 -1.06 2.16 31.88
C SER A 92 -0.09 3.25 31.40
N GLY A 93 -0.29 3.81 30.21
CA GLY A 93 0.61 4.79 29.60
C GLY A 93 1.97 4.22 29.20
N VAL A 94 2.08 2.89 29.05
CA VAL A 94 3.30 2.24 28.57
C VAL A 94 3.40 2.46 27.06
N PRO A 95 4.55 2.93 26.54
CA PRO A 95 4.74 3.11 25.09
C PRO A 95 4.53 1.81 24.33
N LEU A 96 3.85 1.90 23.18
CA LEU A 96 3.68 0.77 22.26
C LEU A 96 4.91 0.63 21.37
N GLU A 97 5.36 -0.61 21.21
CA GLU A 97 6.41 -0.98 20.27
C GLU A 97 5.81 -1.32 18.90
N ASP A 98 6.64 -1.36 17.85
CA ASP A 98 6.20 -1.71 16.49
C ASP A 98 5.48 -3.06 16.43
N ASP A 99 5.92 -4.04 17.24
CA ASP A 99 5.27 -5.35 17.36
C ASP A 99 3.86 -5.26 17.95
N ASP A 100 3.61 -4.35 18.91
CA ASP A 100 2.27 -4.10 19.45
C ASP A 100 1.34 -3.53 18.37
N LEU A 101 1.83 -2.55 17.61
CA LEU A 101 1.06 -1.93 16.53
C LEU A 101 0.75 -2.94 15.42
N MET A 102 1.73 -3.75 15.02
CA MET A 102 1.56 -4.80 14.03
C MET A 102 0.58 -5.88 14.50
N LYS A 103 0.62 -6.25 15.78
CA LYS A 103 -0.37 -7.16 16.38
C LYS A 103 -1.78 -6.59 16.29
N LEU A 104 -2.00 -5.32 16.66
CA LEU A 104 -3.31 -4.67 16.47
C LEU A 104 -3.79 -4.75 15.02
N VAL A 105 -2.91 -4.50 14.05
CA VAL A 105 -3.25 -4.57 12.62
C VAL A 105 -3.73 -5.96 12.18
N ILE A 106 -3.08 -7.03 12.65
CA ILE A 106 -3.40 -8.40 12.22
C ILE A 106 -4.45 -9.10 13.09
N LEU A 107 -4.78 -8.57 14.27
CA LEU A 107 -5.70 -9.19 15.23
C LEU A 107 -7.05 -9.58 14.63
N PRO A 108 -7.72 -8.74 13.81
CA PRO A 108 -8.96 -9.14 13.16
C PRO A 108 -8.81 -10.34 12.23
N LEU A 109 -7.60 -10.64 11.75
CA LEU A 109 -7.32 -11.78 10.86
C LEU A 109 -6.99 -13.07 11.62
N THR A 110 -6.82 -13.05 12.95
CA THR A 110 -6.52 -14.25 13.75
C THR A 110 -7.79 -15.04 14.08
N VAL A 111 -8.95 -14.38 14.06
CA VAL A 111 -10.26 -14.97 14.37
C VAL A 111 -10.94 -15.54 13.11
N PRO A 112 -11.61 -16.71 13.21
CA PRO A 112 -12.33 -17.31 12.10
C PRO A 112 -13.71 -16.66 11.90
N GLY A 113 -14.21 -16.71 10.67
CA GLY A 113 -15.59 -16.35 10.33
C GLY A 113 -15.83 -14.84 10.24
N PHE A 114 -16.80 -14.44 9.42
CA PHE A 114 -17.06 -13.03 9.15
C PHE A 114 -17.46 -12.23 10.41
N GLU A 115 -18.37 -12.76 11.22
CA GLU A 115 -18.88 -12.07 12.42
C GLU A 115 -17.79 -11.85 13.46
N GLY A 116 -16.99 -12.88 13.77
CA GLY A 116 -15.88 -12.77 14.72
C GLY A 116 -14.81 -11.78 14.26
N LYS A 117 -14.47 -11.79 12.97
CA LYS A 117 -13.54 -10.81 12.39
C LYS A 117 -14.04 -9.38 12.50
N GLN A 118 -15.34 -9.16 12.26
CA GLN A 118 -15.96 -7.84 12.38
C GLN A 118 -15.99 -7.38 13.85
N GLU A 119 -16.33 -8.26 14.79
CA GLU A 119 -16.30 -7.92 16.22
C GLU A 119 -14.88 -7.57 16.71
N MET A 120 -13.88 -8.37 16.34
CA MET A 120 -12.48 -8.10 16.70
C MET A 120 -11.97 -6.80 16.04
N LEU A 121 -12.36 -6.55 14.78
CA LEU A 121 -12.08 -5.30 14.09
C LEU A 121 -12.62 -4.09 14.88
N GLU A 122 -13.87 -4.16 15.33
CA GLU A 122 -14.49 -3.08 16.10
C GLU A 122 -13.75 -2.84 17.42
N LYS A 123 -13.43 -3.91 18.17
CA LYS A 123 -12.63 -3.83 19.40
C LYS A 123 -11.27 -3.17 19.16
N VAL A 124 -10.57 -3.57 18.10
CA VAL A 124 -9.24 -3.05 17.75
C VAL A 124 -9.31 -1.57 17.37
N VAL A 125 -10.32 -1.16 16.59
CA VAL A 125 -10.50 0.24 16.21
C VAL A 125 -10.76 1.11 17.45
N ASP A 126 -11.67 0.68 18.32
CA ASP A 126 -11.99 1.39 19.57
C ASP A 126 -10.78 1.49 20.51
N LEU A 127 -9.92 0.47 20.51
CA LEU A 127 -8.67 0.48 21.28
C LEU A 127 -7.63 1.41 20.64
N ALA A 128 -7.47 1.36 19.31
CA ALA A 128 -6.52 2.19 18.59
C ALA A 128 -6.82 3.70 18.78
N GLU A 129 -8.09 4.07 18.91
CA GLU A 129 -8.49 5.45 19.21
C GLU A 129 -8.00 5.98 20.56
N GLN A 130 -7.68 5.08 21.49
CA GLN A 130 -7.14 5.42 22.82
C GLN A 130 -5.61 5.58 22.80
N ILE A 131 -4.94 5.25 21.70
CA ILE A 131 -3.50 5.48 21.54
C ILE A 131 -3.25 6.99 21.55
N THR A 132 -2.39 7.44 22.46
CA THR A 132 -2.10 8.87 22.66
C THR A 132 -1.28 9.44 21.51
N ASP A 133 -0.27 8.70 21.07
CA ASP A 133 0.57 9.08 19.93
C ASP A 133 -0.25 9.09 18.63
N GLU A 134 -0.30 10.26 17.97
CA GLU A 134 -1.14 10.46 16.78
C GLU A 134 -0.64 9.65 15.58
N GLU A 135 0.67 9.50 15.42
CA GLU A 135 1.27 8.76 14.31
C GLU A 135 1.01 7.26 14.45
N GLN A 136 1.26 6.69 15.64
CA GLN A 136 0.95 5.29 15.95
C GLN A 136 -0.55 4.99 15.81
N ARG A 137 -1.42 5.91 16.27
CA ARG A 137 -2.88 5.78 16.11
C ARG A 137 -3.28 5.72 14.64
N ILE A 138 -2.78 6.65 13.83
CA ILE A 138 -3.12 6.72 12.39
C ILE A 138 -2.54 5.53 11.64
N PHE A 139 -1.31 5.12 11.96
CA PHE A 139 -0.70 3.91 11.43
C PHE A 139 -1.57 2.69 11.71
N THR A 140 -1.98 2.49 12.97
CA THR A 140 -2.79 1.35 13.38
C THR A 140 -4.14 1.34 12.67
N LEU A 141 -4.88 2.46 12.69
CA LEU A 141 -6.19 2.55 12.03
C LEU A 141 -6.09 2.32 10.52
N SER A 142 -5.07 2.88 9.87
CA SER A 142 -4.83 2.70 8.43
C SER A 142 -4.44 1.26 8.11
N GLY A 143 -3.57 0.65 8.92
CA GLY A 143 -3.16 -0.73 8.77
C GLY A 143 -4.34 -1.70 8.93
N VAL A 144 -5.16 -1.49 9.95
CA VAL A 144 -6.38 -2.27 10.19
C VAL A 144 -7.37 -2.17 9.03
N ILE A 145 -7.55 -0.98 8.44
CA ILE A 145 -8.37 -0.80 7.22
C ILE A 145 -7.84 -1.67 6.08
N VAL A 146 -6.52 -1.65 5.83
CA VAL A 146 -5.91 -2.42 4.73
C VAL A 146 -6.00 -3.92 4.99
N ALA A 147 -5.72 -4.36 6.22
CA ALA A 147 -5.79 -5.76 6.62
C ALA A 147 -7.21 -6.31 6.52
N SER A 148 -8.22 -5.47 6.77
CA SER A 148 -9.63 -5.86 6.77
C SER A 148 -10.35 -5.66 5.43
N ASP A 149 -9.70 -5.13 4.38
CA ASP A 149 -10.33 -4.77 3.10
C ASP A 149 -11.22 -5.87 2.49
N LYS A 150 -10.83 -7.15 2.67
CA LYS A 150 -11.58 -8.30 2.16
C LYS A 150 -12.90 -8.60 2.88
N PHE A 151 -13.12 -8.10 4.10
CA PHE A 151 -14.31 -8.42 4.91
C PHE A 151 -14.94 -7.20 5.60
N ILE A 152 -14.27 -6.06 5.69
CA ILE A 152 -14.81 -4.87 6.35
C ILE A 152 -16.09 -4.39 5.65
N ASN A 153 -17.12 -4.05 6.45
CA ASN A 153 -18.30 -3.38 5.94
C ASN A 153 -17.95 -1.95 5.47
N LYS A 154 -18.40 -1.57 4.27
CA LYS A 154 -18.22 -0.23 3.68
C LYS A 154 -18.70 0.91 4.59
N GLU A 155 -19.81 0.73 5.30
CA GLU A 155 -20.31 1.77 6.20
C GLU A 155 -19.36 2.00 7.37
N TYR A 156 -18.86 0.91 7.96
CA TYR A 156 -17.89 0.98 9.04
C TYR A 156 -16.55 1.57 8.57
N LEU A 157 -16.05 1.15 7.39
CA LEU A 157 -14.87 1.73 6.75
C LEU A 157 -14.99 3.25 6.59
N ASN A 158 -16.15 3.75 6.17
CA ASN A 158 -16.39 5.18 6.01
C ASN A 158 -16.34 5.92 7.35
N GLN A 159 -16.80 5.30 8.43
CA GLN A 159 -16.72 5.88 9.78
C GLN A 159 -15.26 6.03 10.21
N ILE A 160 -14.44 4.99 10.07
CA ILE A 160 -13.01 5.04 10.44
C ILE A 160 -12.28 6.11 9.60
N ARG A 161 -12.51 6.13 8.28
CA ARG A 161 -11.91 7.14 7.37
C ARG A 161 -12.25 8.57 7.77
N ARG A 162 -13.50 8.85 8.15
CA ARG A 162 -13.90 10.18 8.63
C ARG A 162 -13.15 10.56 9.90
N ARG A 163 -12.97 9.63 10.85
CA ARG A 163 -12.23 9.88 12.09
C ARG A 163 -10.76 10.20 11.80
N ILE A 164 -10.10 9.44 10.93
CA ILE A 164 -8.71 9.72 10.49
C ILE A 164 -8.62 11.10 9.83
N ASN A 165 -9.53 11.43 8.90
CA ASN A 165 -9.50 12.70 8.18
C ASN A 165 -9.71 13.93 9.06
N MET A 166 -10.30 13.77 10.25
CA MET A 166 -10.52 14.86 11.20
C MET A 166 -9.27 15.19 12.03
N THR A 167 -8.29 14.29 12.09
CA THR A 167 -7.01 14.47 12.79
C THR A 167 -6.13 15.55 12.14
N GLN A 168 -5.12 16.06 12.85
CA GLN A 168 -4.22 17.08 12.30
C GLN A 168 -3.38 16.47 11.18
N LEU A 169 -2.82 15.28 11.43
CA LEU A 169 -2.01 14.57 10.44
C LEU A 169 -2.84 14.14 9.22
N GLY A 170 -4.08 13.68 9.42
CA GLY A 170 -5.00 13.38 8.30
C GLY A 170 -5.31 14.58 7.41
N ARG A 171 -5.54 15.76 8.00
CA ARG A 171 -5.76 17.01 7.24
C ARG A 171 -4.50 17.46 6.50
N LEU A 172 -3.32 17.27 7.10
CA LEU A 172 -2.05 17.59 6.46
C LEU A 172 -1.87 16.78 5.17
N TYR A 173 -2.04 15.45 5.24
CA TYR A 173 -1.95 14.59 4.06
C TYR A 173 -2.97 14.93 2.98
N GLU A 174 -4.20 15.28 3.36
CA GLU A 174 -5.23 15.67 2.39
C GLU A 174 -4.86 16.99 1.68
N LYS A 175 -4.30 17.95 2.43
CA LYS A 175 -3.80 19.20 1.87
C LYS A 175 -2.65 18.97 0.89
N GLU A 176 -1.67 18.12 1.26
CA GLU A 176 -0.54 17.77 0.38
C GLU A 176 -1.00 17.13 -0.93
N LYS A 177 -2.01 16.24 -0.88
CA LYS A 177 -2.61 15.64 -2.09
C LYS A 177 -3.23 16.69 -3.02
N ILE A 178 -3.97 17.64 -2.45
CA ILE A 178 -4.60 18.74 -3.21
C ILE A 178 -3.52 19.63 -3.84
N GLU A 179 -2.49 19.99 -3.07
CA GLU A 179 -1.37 20.81 -3.56
C GLU A 179 -0.62 20.12 -4.70
N TYR A 180 -0.31 18.84 -4.56
CA TYR A 180 0.31 18.03 -5.61
C TYR A 180 -0.56 17.96 -6.88
N GLY A 181 -1.88 17.75 -6.72
CA GLY A 181 -2.83 17.75 -7.83
C GLY A 181 -2.86 19.09 -8.57
N ASN A 182 -2.91 20.20 -7.82
CA ASN A 182 -2.87 21.55 -8.38
C ASN A 182 -1.55 21.83 -9.11
N GLN A 183 -0.43 21.36 -8.56
CA GLN A 183 0.87 21.48 -9.20
C GLN A 183 0.90 20.70 -10.53
N LYS A 184 0.39 19.47 -10.55
CA LYS A 184 0.30 18.67 -11.79
C LYS A 184 -0.58 19.31 -12.86
N ILE A 185 -1.69 19.93 -12.47
CA ILE A 185 -2.54 20.69 -13.40
C ILE A 185 -1.78 21.89 -13.98
N ARG A 186 -1.08 22.66 -13.13
CA ARG A 186 -0.25 23.80 -13.59
C ARG A 186 0.87 23.35 -14.52
N GLU A 187 1.62 22.31 -14.16
CA GLU A 187 2.68 21.74 -15.00
C GLU A 187 2.15 21.30 -16.36
N THR A 188 1.01 20.62 -16.39
CA THR A 188 0.38 20.14 -17.63
C THR A 188 -0.09 21.31 -18.48
N SER A 189 -0.74 22.30 -17.87
CA SER A 189 -1.21 23.49 -18.58
C SER A 189 -0.07 24.31 -19.17
N ILE A 190 1.06 24.46 -18.45
CA ILE A 190 2.26 25.12 -18.97
C ILE A 190 2.81 24.32 -20.17
N LYS A 191 2.96 23.01 -20.04
CA LYS A 191 3.45 22.15 -21.13
C LYS A 191 2.59 22.25 -22.39
N GLU A 192 1.26 22.23 -22.25
CA GLU A 192 0.34 22.35 -23.38
C GLU A 192 0.45 23.72 -24.05
N ARG A 193 0.50 24.81 -23.27
CA ARG A 193 0.67 26.17 -23.79
C ARG A 193 2.02 26.36 -24.49
N THR A 194 3.09 25.80 -23.92
CA THR A 194 4.42 25.78 -24.54
C THR A 194 4.42 24.99 -25.84
N ARG A 195 3.78 23.82 -25.89
CA ARG A 195 3.70 23.00 -27.11
C ARG A 195 2.89 23.71 -28.21
N MET A 196 1.78 24.33 -27.84
CA MET A 196 0.97 25.14 -28.75
C MET A 196 1.77 26.33 -29.29
N ALA A 197 2.47 27.06 -28.42
CA ALA A 197 3.33 28.16 -28.83
C ALA A 197 4.43 27.71 -29.80
N LYS A 198 5.10 26.57 -29.55
CA LYS A 198 6.08 26.01 -30.48
C LYS A 198 5.47 25.72 -31.86
N SER A 199 4.32 25.04 -31.90
CA SER A 199 3.62 24.77 -33.17
C SER A 199 3.23 26.05 -33.92
N MET A 200 2.81 27.10 -33.20
CA MET A 200 2.45 28.38 -33.81
C MET A 200 3.68 29.18 -34.28
N LEU A 201 4.80 29.08 -33.57
CA LEU A 201 6.08 29.68 -33.98
C LEU A 201 6.63 28.98 -35.24
N ASP A 202 6.50 27.65 -35.34
CA ASP A 202 6.92 26.86 -36.51
C ASP A 202 6.08 27.21 -37.77
N GLU A 203 4.88 27.77 -37.58
CA GLU A 203 3.98 28.27 -38.64
C GLU A 203 4.13 29.79 -38.91
N ASP A 204 5.18 30.44 -38.38
CA ASP A 204 5.44 31.88 -38.52
C ASP A 204 4.28 32.78 -38.05
N ILE A 205 3.50 32.33 -37.05
CA ILE A 205 2.41 33.15 -36.49
C ILE A 205 2.98 34.31 -35.66
N ASP A 206 2.40 35.50 -35.82
CA ASP A 206 2.77 36.71 -35.09
C ASP A 206 2.76 36.54 -33.55
N PHE A 207 3.81 37.05 -32.90
CA PHE A 207 4.04 36.94 -31.45
C PHE A 207 2.87 37.46 -30.62
N VAL A 208 2.29 38.61 -30.97
CA VAL A 208 1.18 39.21 -30.21
C VAL A 208 -0.03 38.28 -30.22
N LYS A 209 -0.25 37.56 -31.32
CA LYS A 209 -1.33 36.58 -31.45
C LYS A 209 -1.05 35.31 -30.64
N ILE A 210 0.19 34.82 -30.62
CA ILE A 210 0.59 33.65 -29.80
C ILE A 210 0.43 33.97 -28.31
N MET A 211 0.88 35.14 -27.86
CA MET A 211 0.71 35.60 -26.47
C MET A 211 -0.77 35.68 -26.09
N LYS A 212 -1.63 36.20 -26.98
CA LYS A 212 -3.07 36.29 -26.73
C LYS A 212 -3.76 34.93 -26.60
N VAL A 213 -3.30 33.92 -27.36
CA VAL A 213 -3.89 32.57 -27.37
C VAL A 213 -3.36 31.71 -26.23
N THR A 214 -2.06 31.77 -25.97
CA THR A 214 -1.37 30.88 -25.01
C THR A 214 -1.21 31.53 -23.63
N GLY A 215 -1.33 32.85 -23.52
CA GLY A 215 -1.08 33.59 -22.29
C GLY A 215 0.38 33.59 -21.84
N LEU A 216 1.32 33.18 -22.71
CA LEU A 216 2.77 33.29 -22.46
C LEU A 216 3.23 34.74 -22.66
N THR A 217 4.28 35.11 -21.95
CA THR A 217 4.96 36.40 -22.08
C THR A 217 5.90 36.42 -23.29
N GLU A 218 6.26 37.61 -23.74
CA GLU A 218 7.23 37.79 -24.84
C GLU A 218 8.59 37.15 -24.51
N GLU A 219 9.07 37.33 -23.28
CA GLU A 219 10.31 36.70 -22.81
C GLU A 219 10.27 35.17 -22.85
N GLU A 220 9.15 34.56 -22.48
CA GLU A 220 8.96 33.10 -22.54
C GLU A 220 8.96 32.59 -23.98
N LEU A 221 8.34 33.32 -24.91
CA LEU A 221 8.35 32.97 -26.34
C LEU A 221 9.75 33.11 -26.97
N LEU A 222 10.51 34.16 -26.62
CA LEU A 222 11.89 34.36 -27.09
C LEU A 222 12.81 33.23 -26.63
N ARG A 223 12.65 32.73 -25.39
CA ARG A 223 13.40 31.56 -24.90
C ARG A 223 13.08 30.31 -25.71
N LEU A 224 11.80 30.05 -26.00
CA LEU A 224 11.39 28.90 -26.81
C LEU A 224 11.93 28.92 -28.24
N GLN A 225 12.05 30.11 -28.83
CA GLN A 225 12.67 30.29 -30.14
C GLN A 225 14.18 29.98 -30.09
N SER A 226 14.88 30.45 -29.05
CA SER A 226 16.32 30.20 -28.90
C SER A 226 16.67 28.71 -28.68
N GLU A 227 15.80 27.96 -28.00
CA GLU A 227 15.92 26.51 -27.81
C GLU A 227 15.66 25.71 -29.09
N ASN A 228 14.82 26.22 -30.00
CA ASN A 228 14.57 25.59 -31.30
C ASN A 228 15.73 25.80 -32.30
N VAL A 229 16.59 26.80 -32.08
CA VAL A 229 17.75 27.12 -32.96
C VAL A 229 19.01 26.34 -32.57
N THR A 230 19.02 25.62 -31.45
CA THR A 230 20.19 24.87 -30.93
C THR A 230 20.23 23.38 -31.32
N VAL A 231 19.43 22.94 -32.29
CA VAL A 231 19.44 21.58 -32.87
C VAL A 231 20.02 21.58 -34.28
#